data_AF-A0A452ZHJ8-F1
#
_entry.id   AF-A0A452ZHJ8-F1
#
_cell.length_a   1.000
_cell.length_b   1.000
_cell.length_c   1.000
_cell.angle_alpha   90.00
_cell.angle_beta   90.00
_cell.angle_gamma   90.00
#
_symmetry.space_group_name_H-M   'P 1'
#
loop_
_entity.id
_entity.type
_entity.pdbx_description
1 polymer ?
#
loop_
_entity_poly.entity_id
_entity_poly.type
_entity_poly.pdbx_seq_one_letter_code
_entity_poly.pdbx_strand_id
1 'polypeptide(L)' 'MAPIFADLAKKFPAAVFLKVDVDELKSIAEQFSVEAMPTFLFMKEGDVKDRVVGAIKEELTNKVGLHAAQ' A
#
# COMPACT_ATOMS: atom_id res chain seq x y z
N MET A 1 10.50 -3.47 -4.99
CA MET A 1 9.24 -3.91 -4.35
C MET A 1 8.17 -4.38 -5.30
N ALA A 2 8.15 -3.91 -6.55
CA ALA A 2 7.14 -4.31 -7.55
C ALA A 2 6.82 -5.83 -7.64
N PRO A 3 7.78 -6.78 -7.71
CA PRO A 3 7.44 -8.20 -7.83
C PRO A 3 6.74 -8.74 -6.58
N ILE A 4 7.17 -8.31 -5.39
CA ILE A 4 6.57 -8.73 -4.11
C ILE A 4 5.15 -8.18 -3.99
N PHE A 5 4.94 -6.92 -4.37
CA PHE A 5 3.63 -6.31 -4.38
C PHE A 5 2.67 -7.03 -5.34
N ALA A 6 3.17 -7.43 -6.52
CA ALA A 6 2.40 -8.22 -7.48
C ALA A 6 2.08 -9.64 -6.96
N ASP A 7 3.01 -10.28 -6.26
CA ASP A 7 2.78 -11.60 -5.65
C ASP A 7 1.76 -11.51 -4.51
N LEU A 8 1.78 -10.45 -3.70
CA LEU A 8 0.77 -10.19 -2.68
C LEU A 8 -0.60 -9.96 -3.31
N ALA A 9 -0.68 -9.19 -4.40
CA ALA A 9 -1.93 -8.98 -5.13
C ALA A 9 -2.54 -10.29 -5.65
N LYS A 10 -1.70 -11.24 -6.10
CA LYS A 10 -2.17 -12.58 -6.52
C LYS A 10 -2.64 -13.43 -5.34
N LYS A 11 -1.99 -13.32 -4.18
CA LYS A 11 -2.34 -14.10 -2.98
C LYS A 11 -3.60 -13.59 -2.28
N PHE A 12 -3.90 -12.31 -2.39
CA PHE A 12 -5.02 -11.66 -1.71
C PHE A 12 -6.00 -11.02 -2.71
N PRO A 13 -6.75 -11.83 -3.49
CA PRO A 13 -7.64 -11.33 -4.54
C PRO A 13 -8.85 -10.54 -4.00
N ALA A 14 -9.17 -10.68 -2.71
CA ALA A 14 -10.21 -9.90 -2.05
C ALA A 14 -9.80 -8.45 -1.77
N ALA A 15 -8.51 -8.13 -1.81
CA ALA A 15 -7.98 -6.80 -1.60
C ALA A 15 -7.56 -6.17 -2.94
N VAL A 16 -7.77 -4.85 -3.08
CA VAL A 16 -7.39 -4.10 -4.29
C VAL A 16 -6.00 -3.52 -4.10
N PHE A 17 -5.07 -3.86 -4.99
CA PHE A 17 -3.70 -3.36 -4.99
C PHE A 17 -3.55 -2.29 -6.08
N LEU A 18 -3.25 -1.06 -5.68
CA LEU A 18 -3.07 0.07 -6.59
C LEU A 18 -1.63 0.57 -6.54
N LYS A 19 -1.08 0.93 -7.70
CA LYS A 19 0.20 1.65 -7.82
C LYS A 19 -0.12 3.07 -8.25
N VAL A 20 0.30 4.04 -7.46
CA VAL A 20 0.18 5.46 -7.77
C VAL A 20 1.57 6.00 -8.08
N ASP A 21 1.69 6.68 -9.22
CA ASP A 21 2.88 7.46 -9.54
C ASP A 21 2.75 8.85 -8.91
N VAL A 22 3.67 9.20 -8.01
CA VAL A 22 3.64 10.47 -7.28
C VAL A 22 4.03 11.65 -8.14
N ASP A 23 4.78 11.43 -9.23
CA ASP A 23 5.17 12.49 -10.16
C ASP A 23 3.99 12.90 -11.04
N GLU A 24 3.13 11.94 -11.39
CA GLU A 24 1.89 12.19 -12.16
C GLU A 24 0.73 12.66 -11.27
N LEU A 25 0.59 12.10 -10.06
CA LEU A 25 -0.55 12.31 -9.17
C LEU A 25 -0.14 12.99 -7.85
N LYS A 26 0.54 14.13 -7.96
CA LYS A 26 1.06 14.91 -6.83
C LYS A 26 0.00 15.26 -5.77
N SER A 27 -1.21 15.63 -6.21
CA SER A 27 -2.30 15.99 -5.29
C SER A 27 -2.71 14.84 -4.37
N ILE A 28 -2.69 13.60 -4.87
CA ILE A 28 -2.98 12.40 -4.08
C ILE A 28 -1.83 12.15 -3.09
N ALA A 29 -0.58 12.26 -3.54
CA ALA A 29 0.59 12.12 -2.68
C ALA A 29 0.57 13.15 -1.53
N GLU A 30 0.24 14.41 -1.83
CA GLU A 30 0.10 15.48 -0.83
C GLU A 30 -1.07 15.22 0.13
N GLN A 31 -2.23 14.81 -0.39
CA GLN A 31 -3.43 14.50 0.41
C GLN A 31 -3.15 13.43 1.47
N PHE A 32 -2.33 12.44 1.13
CA PHE A 32 -1.92 11.37 2.05
C PHE A 32 -0.56 11.62 2.71
N SER A 33 -0.01 12.84 2.59
CA SER A 33 1.28 13.26 3.14
C SER A 33 2.40 12.24 2.88
N VAL A 34 2.57 11.84 1.61
CA VAL A 34 3.62 10.92 1.16
C VAL A 34 4.91 11.69 0.96
N GLU A 35 5.81 11.62 1.93
CA GLU A 35 7.09 12.36 1.93
C GLU A 35 8.29 11.48 1.55
N ALA A 36 8.14 10.16 1.59
CA ALA A 36 9.18 9.20 1.30
C ALA A 36 8.67 8.06 0.41
N MET A 37 9.53 7.58 -0.49
CA MET A 37 9.20 6.51 -1.43
C MET A 37 10.10 5.29 -1.21
N PRO A 38 9.55 4.05 -1.30
CA PRO A 38 8.14 3.73 -1.49
C PRO A 38 7.32 3.89 -0.20
N THR A 39 6.04 4.26 -0.33
CA THR A 39 5.07 4.24 0.78
C THR A 39 3.87 3.40 0.39
N PHE A 40 3.41 2.55 1.30
CA PHE A 40 2.23 1.71 1.13
C PHE A 40 1.15 2.16 2.12
N LEU A 41 -0.03 2.49 1.61
CA LEU A 41 -1.20 2.83 2.41
C LEU A 41 -2.21 1.70 2.37
N PHE A 42 -2.79 1.40 3.53
CA PHE A 42 -3.86 0.43 3.70
C PHE A 42 -5.15 1.21 3.95
N MET A 43 -6.13 1.05 3.07
CA MET A 43 -7.40 1.77 3.14
C MET A 43 -8.57 0.81 3.09
N LYS A 44 -9.59 1.09 3.91
CA LYS A 44 -10.87 0.35 3.91
C LYS A 44 -11.99 1.33 4.25
N GLU A 45 -13.05 1.31 3.43
CA GLU A 45 -14.25 2.18 3.60
C GLU A 45 -13.95 3.69 3.64
N GLY A 46 -12.90 4.12 2.93
CA GLY A 46 -12.50 5.53 2.86
C GLY A 46 -11.53 5.98 3.96
N ASP A 47 -11.27 5.14 4.96
CA ASP A 47 -10.30 5.42 6.02
C ASP A 47 -8.94 4.78 5.74
N VAL A 48 -7.87 5.48 6.10
CA VAL A 48 -6.53 4.91 6.18
C VAL A 48 -6.42 4.11 7.48
N LYS A 49 -6.30 2.80 7.37
CA LYS A 49 -6.15 1.88 8.51
C LYS A 49 -4.69 1.71 8.92
N ASP A 50 -3.75 1.83 7.97
CA ASP A 50 -2.33 1.62 8.26
C ASP A 50 -1.42 2.19 7.16
N ARG A 51 -0.12 2.30 7.49
CA ARG A 51 0.93 2.80 6.61
C ARG A 51 2.24 2.04 6.81
N VAL A 52 2.95 1.78 5.71
CA VAL A 52 4.36 1.33 5.73
C VAL A 52 5.17 2.29 4.90
N VAL A 53 6.21 2.88 5.49
CA VAL A 53 7.13 3.78 4.80
C VAL A 53 8.45 3.04 4.58
N GLY A 54 8.92 3.04 3.34
CA GLY A 54 10.13 2.36 2.93
C GLY A 54 9.92 0.93 2.44
N ALA A 55 11.05 0.32 2.08
CA ALA A 55 11.12 -0.96 1.41
C ALA A 55 11.17 -2.15 2.41
N ILE A 56 10.17 -2.24 3.30
CA ILE A 56 10.14 -3.26 4.38
C ILE A 56 9.21 -4.43 4.01
N LYS A 57 9.80 -5.53 3.52
CA LYS A 57 9.05 -6.70 2.99
C LYS A 57 8.19 -7.40 4.04
N GLU A 58 8.76 -7.63 5.22
CA GLU A 58 8.11 -8.38 6.30
C GLU A 58 6.91 -7.62 6.84
N GLU A 59 7.10 -6.33 7.15
CA GLU A 59 6.02 -5.47 7.64
C GLU A 59 4.88 -5.33 6.61
N LEU A 60 5.23 -5.11 5.34
CA LEU A 60 4.25 -5.05 4.26
C LEU A 60 3.42 -6.35 4.17
N THR A 61 4.08 -7.50 4.19
CA THR A 61 3.41 -8.81 4.08
C THR A 61 2.51 -9.08 5.28
N ASN A 62 2.98 -8.77 6.49
CA ASN A 62 2.22 -8.95 7.73
C ASN A 62 0.97 -8.04 7.77
N LYS A 63 1.12 -6.76 7.41
CA LYS A 63 -0.01 -5.82 7.38
C LYS A 63 -1.03 -6.18 6.29
N VAL A 64 -0.58 -6.63 5.11
CA VAL A 64 -1.50 -7.16 4.09
C VAL A 64 -2.28 -8.34 4.65
N GLY A 65 -1.64 -9.31 5.29
CA GLY A 65 -2.34 -10.45 5.89
C GLY A 65 -3.34 -10.03 6.98
N LEU A 66 -2.98 -9.06 7.81
CA LEU A 66 -3.83 -8.55 8.89
C LEU A 66 -5.09 -7.85 8.35
N HIS A 67 -4.94 -6.97 7.35
CA HIS A 67 -6.03 -6.15 6.84
C HIS A 67 -6.85 -6.84 5.75
N ALA A 68 -6.29 -7.81 5.02
CA ALA A 68 -7.01 -8.59 4.01
C ALA A 68 -7.91 -9.69 4.61
N ALA A 69 -7.72 -10.05 5.88
CA ALA A 69 -8.54 -11.03 6.59
C ALA A 69 -9.80 -10.44 7.26
N GLN A 70 -9.98 -9.12 7.23
CA GLN A 70 -11.07 -8.39 7.87
C GLN A 70 -12.19 -8.03 6.90
#